data_AF-A0A8T7CZP1-F1
#
_entry.id   AF-A0A8T7CZP1-F1
#
_cell.length_a   1.000
_cell.length_b   1.000
_cell.length_c   1.000
_cell.angle_alpha   90.00
_cell.angle_beta   90.00
_cell.angle_gamma   90.00
#
_symmetry.space_group_name_H-M   'P 1'
#
loop_
_entity.id
_entity.type
_entity.pdbx_description
1 polymer ?
#
loop_
_entity_poly.entity_id
_entity_poly.type
_entity_poly.pdbx_seq_one_letter_code
_entity_poly.pdbx_strand_id
1 'polypeptide(L)' 'AVNVTTARWVECDDDKELDKFKARQTTNLSLDHAGDLAYIAPTRVNLDMTIEKWPKIRFLSTREHGIYN' A
#
# COMPACT_ATOMS: atom_id res chain seq x y z
N ALA A 1 -2.08 -15.08 14.38
CA ALA A 1 -0.97 -14.65 13.52
C ALA A 1 -1.55 -14.11 12.22
N VAL A 2 -1.14 -12.91 11.78
CA VAL A 2 -1.53 -12.40 10.45
C VAL A 2 -0.56 -12.99 9.45
N ASN A 3 -1.08 -13.66 8.43
CA ASN A 3 -0.25 -14.27 7.39
C ASN A 3 0.16 -13.16 6.41
N VAL A 4 1.30 -12.51 6.66
CA VAL A 4 1.82 -11.43 5.81
C VAL A 4 2.85 -12.02 4.86
N THR A 5 2.57 -12.00 3.57
CA THR A 5 3.54 -12.44 2.57
C THR A 5 4.42 -11.27 2.11
N THR A 6 3.87 -10.07 1.95
CA THR A 6 4.66 -8.92 1.49
C THR A 6 4.01 -7.57 1.82
N ALA A 7 4.83 -6.55 2.06
CA ALA A 7 4.40 -5.17 2.27
C ALA A 7 4.88 -4.29 1.11
N ARG A 8 4.05 -3.34 0.67
CA ARG A 8 4.38 -2.34 -0.36
C ARG A 8 3.94 -0.97 0.10
N TRP A 9 4.82 0.03 0.00
CA TRP A 9 4.36 1.40 0.14
C TRP A 9 3.42 1.73 -1.02
N VAL A 10 2.39 2.51 -0.73
CA VAL A 10 1.39 2.91 -1.72
C VAL A 10 1.43 4.41 -1.94
N GLU A 11 1.47 4.80 -3.21
CA GLU A 11 1.41 6.19 -3.64
C GLU A 11 0.39 6.35 -4.75
N CYS A 12 -0.19 7.55 -4.86
CA CYS A 12 -1.07 7.90 -5.96
C CYS A 12 -1.00 9.42 -6.16
N ASP A 13 -1.07 9.85 -7.42
CA ASP A 13 -1.11 11.28 -7.76
C ASP A 13 -2.56 11.83 -7.73
N ASP A 14 -3.56 10.97 -7.54
CA ASP A 14 -4.99 11.31 -7.46
C ASP A 14 -5.52 10.98 -6.05
N ASP A 15 -5.66 12.02 -5.23
CA ASP A 15 -6.12 11.89 -3.83
C ASP A 15 -7.49 11.20 -3.72
N LYS A 16 -8.39 11.39 -4.68
CA LYS A 16 -9.72 10.76 -4.64
C LYS A 16 -9.63 9.25 -4.83
N GLU A 17 -8.73 8.81 -5.70
CA GLU A 17 -8.49 7.38 -5.92
C GLU A 17 -7.73 6.76 -4.75
N LEU A 18 -6.79 7.51 -4.15
CA LEU A 18 -6.11 7.09 -2.93
C LEU A 18 -7.08 6.91 -1.76
N ASP A 19 -8.02 7.84 -1.55
CA ASP A 19 -9.01 7.74 -0.48
C ASP A 19 -9.99 6.59 -0.72
N LYS A 20 -10.40 6.37 -1.97
CA LYS A 20 -11.21 5.22 -2.34
C LYS A 20 -10.46 3.91 -2.11
N PHE A 21 -9.17 3.86 -2.39
CA PHE A 21 -8.30 2.72 -2.09
C PHE A 21 -8.19 2.49 -0.58
N LYS A 22 -7.91 3.55 0.19
CA LYS A 22 -7.86 3.52 1.66
C LYS A 22 -9.14 2.93 2.26
N ALA A 23 -10.29 3.43 1.82
CA ALA A 23 -11.59 2.96 2.30
C ALA A 23 -11.87 1.48 1.96
N ARG A 24 -11.33 0.97 0.85
CA ARG A 24 -11.56 -0.40 0.39
C ARG A 24 -10.57 -1.42 0.96
N GLN A 25 -9.36 -1.00 1.31
CA GLN A 25 -8.27 -1.86 1.77
C GLN A 25 -7.91 -1.63 3.24
N THR A 26 -8.81 -1.04 4.03
CA THR A 26 -8.60 -0.68 5.45
C THR A 26 -7.99 -1.79 6.29
N THR A 27 -8.38 -3.05 6.09
CA THR A 27 -7.85 -4.20 6.85
C THR A 27 -6.42 -4.59 6.50
N ASN A 28 -5.95 -4.15 5.33
CA ASN A 28 -4.64 -4.47 4.76
C ASN A 28 -3.77 -3.21 4.64
N LEU A 29 -4.13 -2.12 5.31
CA LEU A 29 -3.36 -0.88 5.31
C LEU A 29 -2.83 -0.56 6.69
N SER A 30 -1.57 -0.18 6.72
CA SER A 30 -0.85 0.22 7.91
C SER A 30 -0.05 1.49 7.63
N LEU A 31 0.22 2.27 8.67
CA LEU A 31 1.19 3.34 8.62
C LEU A 31 2.55 2.80 9.09
N ASP A 32 3.62 3.18 8.43
CA ASP A 32 4.97 2.94 8.95
C ASP A 32 5.38 4.00 9.99
N HIS A 33 6.64 3.94 10.45
CA HIS A 33 7.16 4.86 11.47
C HIS A 33 7.16 6.34 11.02
N ALA A 34 7.14 6.58 9.72
CA ALA A 34 7.14 7.90 9.11
C ALA A 34 5.73 8.45 8.83
N GLY A 35 4.70 7.65 9.09
CA GLY A 35 3.33 7.97 8.71
C GLY A 35 3.04 7.68 7.24
N ASP A 36 3.89 6.91 6.56
CA ASP A 36 3.67 6.51 5.18
C ASP A 36 2.77 5.28 5.08
N LEU A 37 1.89 5.30 4.08
CA LEU A 37 0.90 4.26 3.89
C LEU A 37 1.54 3.01 3.24
N ALA A 38 1.39 1.88 3.91
CA ALA A 38 1.86 0.58 3.46
C ALA A 38 0.69 -0.41 3.31
N TYR A 39 0.59 -1.02 2.14
CA TYR A 39 -0.31 -2.13 1.87
C TYR A 39 0.33 -3.46 2.26
N ILE A 40 -0.34 -4.20 3.13
CA ILE A 40 0.08 -5.47 3.70
C ILE A 40 -0.69 -6.60 2.98
N ALA A 41 -0.05 -7.21 1.99
CA ALA A 41 -0.67 -8.25 1.19
C ALA A 41 -0.58 -9.62 1.90
N PRO A 42 -1.71 -10.34 2.09
CA PRO A 42 -1.70 -11.66 2.70
C PRO A 42 -0.98 -12.71 1.85
N THR A 43 -1.03 -12.58 0.53
CA THR A 43 -0.38 -13.47 -0.45
C THR A 43 0.12 -12.67 -1.65
N ARG A 44 1.03 -13.26 -2.44
CA ARG A 44 1.50 -12.63 -3.69
C ARG A 44 0.38 -12.46 -4.72
N VAL A 45 -0.48 -13.47 -4.88
CA VAL A 45 -1.65 -13.41 -5.78
C VAL A 45 -2.58 -12.26 -5.40
N ASN A 46 -2.82 -12.04 -4.11
CA ASN A 46 -3.66 -10.92 -3.65
C ASN A 46 -3.03 -9.55 -3.96
N LEU A 47 -1.70 -9.43 -3.84
CA LEU A 47 -1.00 -8.23 -4.28
C LEU A 47 -1.21 -8.00 -5.79
N ASP A 48 -0.95 -9.01 -6.61
CA ASP A 48 -1.02 -8.88 -8.08
C ASP A 48 -2.46 -8.51 -8.52
N MET A 49 -3.49 -9.16 -7.97
CA MET A 49 -4.90 -8.80 -8.20
C MET A 49 -5.25 -7.38 -7.74
N THR A 50 -4.64 -6.92 -6.64
CA THR A 50 -4.87 -5.57 -6.13
C THR A 50 -4.21 -4.53 -7.02
N ILE A 51 -3.02 -4.80 -7.54
CA ILE A 51 -2.35 -3.95 -8.54
C ILE A 51 -3.21 -3.83 -9.80
N GLU A 52 -3.73 -4.94 -10.33
CA GLU A 52 -4.61 -4.95 -11.50
C GLU A 52 -5.90 -4.15 -11.28
N LYS A 53 -6.51 -4.28 -10.10
CA LYS A 53 -7.75 -3.58 -9.74
C LYS A 53 -7.55 -2.08 -9.51
N TRP A 54 -6.34 -1.68 -9.11
CA TRP A 54 -5.99 -0.31 -8.73
C TRP A 54 -4.80 0.20 -9.55
N PRO A 55 -4.94 0.33 -10.88
CA PRO A 55 -3.82 0.66 -11.77
C PRO A 55 -3.25 2.07 -11.55
N LYS A 56 -4.03 2.95 -10.89
CA LYS A 56 -3.60 4.31 -10.52
C LYS A 56 -2.79 4.36 -9.21
N ILE A 57 -2.82 3.30 -8.41
CA ILE A 57 -2.05 3.20 -7.18
C ILE A 57 -0.70 2.56 -7.52
N ARG A 58 0.39 3.25 -7.20
CA ARG A 58 1.74 2.69 -7.30
C ARG A 58 2.04 1.87 -6.06
N PHE A 59 2.55 0.65 -6.24
CA PHE A 59 2.96 -0.25 -5.17
C PHE A 59 4.48 -0.39 -5.18
N LEU A 60 5.16 0.29 -4.26
CA LEU A 60 6.62 0.39 -4.23
C LEU A 60 7.22 -0.72 -3.36
N SER A 61 8.18 -1.47 -3.89
CA SER A 61 8.97 -2.48 -3.16
C SER A 61 10.08 -1.88 -2.31
N THR A 62 10.51 -0.68 -2.67
CA THR A 62 11.57 0.09 -2.02
C THR A 62 11.13 1.55 -2.03
N ARG A 63 11.43 2.28 -0.96
CA ARG A 63 11.26 3.73 -0.89
C ARG A 63 12.57 4.33 -0.38
N GLU A 64 12.95 5.49 -0.89
CA GLU A 64 14.04 6.26 -0.28
C GLU A 64 13.63 6.62 1.15
N HIS A 65 14.50 6.31 2.11
CA HIS A 65 14.34 6.78 3.48
C HIS A 65 14.55 8.30 3.46
N GLY A 66 13.46 9.05 3.26
CA GLY A 66 13.49 10.50 3.39
C GLY A 66 13.96 10.82 4.79
N ILE A 67 14.97 11.68 4.93
CA ILE A 67 15.41 12.18 6.23
C ILE A 67 14.21 12.93 6.81
N TYR A 68 13.54 12.32 7.79
CA TYR A 68 12.45 12.96 8.52
C TYR A 68 13.07 14.05 9.40
N ASN A 69 12.80 15.32 9.08
CA ASN A 69 13.18 16.46 9.92
C ASN A 69 12.32 16.54 11.17
#